data_AF-A0A7Y4XVL1-F1
#
_entry.id   AF-A0A7Y4XVL1-F1
#
_cell.length_a   1.000
_cell.length_b   1.000
_cell.length_c   1.000
_cell.angle_alpha   90.00
_cell.angle_beta   90.00
_cell.angle_gamma   90.00
#
_symmetry.space_group_name_H-M   'P 1'
#
loop_
_entity.id
_entity.type
_entity.pdbx_description
1 polymer ?
#
loop_
_entity_poly.entity_id
_entity_poly.type
_entity_poly.pdbx_seq_one_letter_code
_entity_poly.pdbx_strand_id
1 'polypeptide(L)'
;MNTAFASKYGKKLRGVNLGGWLVLEKWMTPSVFEGLAATDETTYCAELGVHAEQPLKQHWNTFITRDDFVWIANTGLNAVRIPLGHWIFGPDYPYHRSYGNMTHPFVTGGIEILDRAFTWAEELGLMIVLDLHAAPGCQNGFDNGGIKDVCEWHTKTEYLEHSLWVLERLAERYHQRPALHAIEVLNEPRWDVDTTLLKKYTTEAYRRIRQYCPADQVAVVFHDGFRTFQAYTGFLNTPDFDNVIFDIHRYQCFERKDIDSDIYEHIEKSVVAWKNEADALIQDRGNWSIVGEWSLGLDLKVVSLWADGPFNHALEELDDFQQAIAFRGYAAAQLVTYEKYLGWFFWSYKTETTPAWCFRECVERGWLPARFN
;
A
#
# COMPACT_ATOMS: atom_id res chain seq x y z
N MET A 1 17.58 -26.13 5.33
CA MET A 1 17.68 -25.67 6.74
C MET A 1 16.58 -24.64 6.93
N ASN A 2 15.67 -24.89 7.88
CA ASN A 2 14.57 -23.98 8.24
C ASN A 2 15.16 -22.71 8.85
N THR A 3 15.34 -21.66 8.06
CA THR A 3 15.62 -20.32 8.58
C THR A 3 14.43 -19.45 8.26
N ALA A 4 13.29 -19.76 8.89
CA ALA A 4 12.14 -18.86 8.86
C ALA A 4 12.58 -17.53 9.47
N PHE A 5 12.64 -16.47 8.67
CA PHE A 5 12.62 -15.13 9.22
C PHE A 5 11.26 -14.94 9.87
N ALA A 6 11.33 -14.95 11.19
CA ALA A 6 10.42 -14.24 12.02
C ALA A 6 10.55 -12.75 11.73
N SER A 7 9.46 -11.96 11.71
CA SER A 7 9.58 -10.51 11.93
C SER A 7 10.46 -10.23 13.16
N LYS A 8 10.79 -8.96 13.44
CA LYS A 8 11.53 -8.52 14.65
C LYS A 8 11.10 -9.27 15.94
N TYR A 9 9.87 -9.79 15.99
CA TYR A 9 9.27 -10.50 17.12
C TYR A 9 8.93 -11.99 16.94
N GLY A 10 9.45 -12.72 15.96
CA GLY A 10 9.13 -14.17 15.87
C GLY A 10 7.96 -14.53 14.95
N LYS A 11 7.21 -13.54 14.45
CA LYS A 11 5.85 -13.74 13.89
C LYS A 11 5.74 -13.30 12.43
N LYS A 12 4.80 -13.86 11.67
CA LYS A 12 4.41 -13.33 10.35
C LYS A 12 3.76 -11.95 10.49
N LEU A 13 3.91 -11.10 9.49
CA LEU A 13 3.22 -9.81 9.44
C LEU A 13 1.76 -10.07 9.04
N ARG A 14 0.82 -9.76 9.95
CA ARG A 14 -0.61 -9.78 9.68
C ARG A 14 -1.10 -8.37 9.89
N GLY A 15 -1.36 -7.66 8.81
CA GLY A 15 -1.62 -6.23 8.88
C GLY A 15 -2.70 -5.73 7.96
N VAL A 16 -2.90 -4.42 8.04
CA VAL A 16 -3.81 -3.64 7.21
C VAL A 16 -3.06 -2.41 6.70
N ASN A 17 -3.46 -1.92 5.53
CA ASN A 17 -3.03 -0.63 5.04
C ASN A 17 -3.87 0.48 5.68
N LEU A 18 -3.26 1.64 5.92
CA LEU A 18 -3.95 2.86 6.34
C LEU A 18 -4.15 3.79 5.12
N GLY A 19 -4.72 3.24 4.05
CA GLY A 19 -5.02 3.95 2.80
C GLY A 19 -6.11 5.00 2.97
N GLY A 20 -6.15 5.99 2.08
CA GLY A 20 -7.06 7.14 2.17
C GLY A 20 -6.79 8.09 3.34
N TRP A 21 -5.70 7.91 4.12
CA TRP A 21 -5.40 8.75 5.29
C TRP A 21 -4.42 9.88 4.99
N LEU A 22 -3.13 9.56 4.80
CA LEU A 22 -2.07 10.53 4.48
C LEU A 22 -1.83 10.70 2.98
N VAL A 23 -2.48 9.86 2.18
CA VAL A 23 -2.67 10.01 0.74
C VAL A 23 -4.16 9.79 0.47
N LEU A 24 -4.83 10.79 -0.12
CA LEU A 24 -6.25 10.72 -0.40
C LEU A 24 -6.54 9.87 -1.63
N GLU A 25 -7.54 9.02 -1.52
CA GLU A 25 -8.14 8.28 -2.63
C GLU A 25 -9.63 8.53 -2.65
N LYS A 26 -10.12 9.10 -3.75
CA LYS A 26 -11.50 9.60 -3.84
C LYS A 26 -12.54 8.49 -3.63
N TRP A 27 -12.26 7.28 -4.08
CA TRP A 27 -13.17 6.15 -3.92
C TRP A 27 -13.25 5.65 -2.47
N MET A 28 -12.20 5.84 -1.66
CA MET A 28 -12.18 5.45 -0.24
C MET A 28 -12.89 6.47 0.65
N THR A 29 -12.65 7.75 0.40
CA THR A 29 -13.14 8.89 1.21
C THR A 29 -13.86 9.92 0.34
N PRO A 30 -14.94 9.54 -0.37
CA PRO A 30 -15.65 10.44 -1.29
C PRO A 30 -16.17 11.71 -0.62
N SER A 31 -16.48 11.68 0.68
CA SER A 31 -16.95 12.85 1.43
C SER A 31 -15.95 14.01 1.43
N VAL A 32 -14.64 13.71 1.43
CA VAL A 32 -13.56 14.72 1.40
C VAL A 32 -13.57 15.48 0.07
N PHE A 33 -14.04 14.85 -1.02
CA PHE A 33 -14.08 15.41 -2.36
C PHE A 33 -15.46 15.98 -2.74
N GLU A 34 -16.41 16.03 -1.81
CA GLU A 34 -17.77 16.47 -2.10
C GLU A 34 -17.81 17.89 -2.66
N GLY A 35 -18.46 18.07 -3.81
CA GLY A 35 -18.59 19.36 -4.49
C GLY A 35 -17.36 19.80 -5.29
N LEU A 36 -16.29 18.98 -5.34
CA LEU A 36 -15.05 19.30 -6.06
C LEU A 36 -14.94 18.54 -7.39
N ALA A 37 -14.29 19.18 -8.37
CA ALA A 37 -13.91 18.54 -9.63
C ALA A 37 -12.69 17.61 -9.46
N ALA A 38 -11.89 17.84 -8.43
CA ALA A 38 -10.71 17.07 -8.07
C ALA A 38 -10.93 15.55 -8.11
N THR A 39 -9.92 14.87 -8.65
CA THR A 39 -9.90 13.41 -8.86
C THR A 39 -8.83 12.71 -8.04
N ASP A 40 -7.88 13.47 -7.51
CA ASP A 40 -6.72 13.01 -6.73
C ASP A 40 -6.30 14.10 -5.74
N GLU A 41 -5.35 13.81 -4.84
CA GLU A 41 -4.90 14.77 -3.82
C GLU A 41 -4.25 16.03 -4.42
N THR A 42 -3.58 15.90 -5.57
CA THR A 42 -2.95 17.05 -6.23
C THR A 42 -3.99 18.05 -6.72
N THR A 43 -4.99 17.56 -7.47
CA THR A 43 -6.08 18.39 -7.96
C THR A 43 -6.96 18.90 -6.82
N TYR A 44 -7.13 18.12 -5.75
CA TYR A 44 -7.80 18.57 -4.52
C TYR A 44 -7.11 19.80 -3.90
N CYS A 45 -5.79 19.70 -3.70
CA CYS A 45 -5.01 20.79 -3.15
C CYS A 45 -4.92 21.98 -4.12
N ALA A 46 -4.81 21.73 -5.42
CA ALA A 46 -4.75 22.78 -6.43
C ALA A 46 -6.08 23.55 -6.58
N GLU A 47 -7.22 22.85 -6.52
CA GLU A 47 -8.56 23.43 -6.63
C GLU A 47 -8.92 24.26 -5.39
N LEU A 48 -8.65 23.75 -4.19
CA LEU A 48 -8.96 24.44 -2.94
C LEU A 48 -7.93 25.51 -2.55
N GLY A 49 -6.68 25.34 -2.97
CA GLY A 49 -5.55 26.19 -2.55
C GLY A 49 -5.46 26.33 -1.04
N VAL A 50 -5.43 27.56 -0.54
CA VAL A 50 -5.35 27.83 0.92
C VAL A 50 -6.52 27.25 1.73
N HIS A 51 -7.65 26.95 1.07
CA HIS A 51 -8.80 26.35 1.72
C HIS A 51 -8.67 24.83 1.93
N ALA A 52 -7.63 24.18 1.38
CA ALA A 52 -7.38 22.75 1.56
C ALA A 52 -6.95 22.40 2.99
N GLU A 53 -6.30 23.35 3.70
CA GLU A 53 -5.66 23.07 4.98
C GLU A 53 -6.63 22.59 6.06
N GLN A 54 -7.73 23.32 6.28
CA GLN A 54 -8.71 22.98 7.30
C GLN A 54 -9.37 21.61 7.09
N PRO A 55 -10.00 21.32 5.93
CA PRO A 55 -10.66 20.03 5.72
C PRO A 55 -9.67 18.86 5.73
N LEU A 56 -8.47 19.01 5.16
CA LEU A 56 -7.49 17.92 5.13
C LEU A 56 -6.91 17.64 6.53
N LYS A 57 -6.63 18.68 7.33
CA LYS A 57 -6.25 18.47 8.74
C LYS A 57 -7.38 17.89 9.57
N GLN A 58 -8.64 18.26 9.31
CA GLN A 58 -9.78 17.61 9.96
C GLN A 58 -9.81 16.12 9.63
N HIS A 59 -9.73 15.78 8.34
CA HIS A 59 -9.66 14.40 7.84
C HIS A 59 -8.55 13.59 8.52
N TRP A 60 -7.32 14.10 8.53
CA TRP A 60 -6.18 13.45 9.19
C TRP A 60 -6.42 13.17 10.68
N ASN A 61 -7.22 13.99 11.37
CA ASN A 61 -7.48 13.85 12.80
C ASN A 61 -8.72 13.01 13.13
N THR A 62 -9.59 12.73 12.17
CA THR A 62 -10.86 12.01 12.41
C THR A 62 -10.96 10.70 11.65
N PHE A 63 -10.25 10.53 10.53
CA PHE A 63 -10.37 9.33 9.71
C PHE A 63 -9.65 8.14 10.35
N ILE A 64 -8.39 8.28 10.77
CA ILE A 64 -7.69 7.28 11.57
C ILE A 64 -7.31 7.90 12.92
N THR A 65 -7.65 7.19 13.98
CA THR A 65 -7.51 7.63 15.37
C THR A 65 -6.80 6.56 16.20
N ARG A 66 -6.50 6.88 17.46
CA ARG A 66 -5.93 5.89 18.39
C ARG A 66 -6.86 4.68 18.60
N ASP A 67 -8.18 4.88 18.59
CA ASP A 67 -9.14 3.79 18.77
C ASP A 67 -9.10 2.79 17.62
N ASP A 68 -8.77 3.25 16.41
CA ASP A 68 -8.56 2.37 15.26
C ASP A 68 -7.32 1.48 15.47
N PHE A 69 -6.21 2.03 15.98
CA PHE A 69 -5.03 1.23 16.35
C PHE A 69 -5.32 0.23 17.48
N VAL A 70 -6.10 0.64 18.49
CA VAL A 70 -6.56 -0.27 19.56
C VAL A 70 -7.37 -1.41 18.98
N TRP A 71 -8.27 -1.13 18.04
CA TRP A 71 -9.07 -2.15 17.36
C TRP A 71 -8.17 -3.10 16.57
N ILE A 72 -7.22 -2.59 15.78
CA ILE A 72 -6.27 -3.38 14.98
C ILE A 72 -5.50 -4.37 15.88
N ALA A 73 -4.91 -3.88 16.96
CA ALA A 73 -4.16 -4.71 17.90
C ALA A 73 -5.06 -5.75 18.59
N ASN A 74 -6.27 -5.36 19.03
CA ASN A 74 -7.20 -6.27 19.68
C ASN A 74 -7.70 -7.38 18.74
N THR A 75 -7.88 -7.09 17.46
CA THR A 75 -8.25 -8.09 16.43
C THR A 75 -7.12 -9.12 16.19
N GLY A 76 -5.93 -8.91 16.77
CA GLY A 76 -4.80 -9.84 16.69
C GLY A 76 -3.86 -9.56 15.52
N LEU A 77 -4.06 -8.45 14.80
CA LEU A 77 -3.10 -7.94 13.83
C LEU A 77 -1.89 -7.38 14.57
N ASN A 78 -0.74 -7.39 13.90
CA ASN A 78 0.54 -6.99 14.49
C ASN A 78 1.32 -5.95 13.67
N ALA A 79 0.77 -5.51 12.54
CA ALA A 79 1.41 -4.54 11.66
C ALA A 79 0.41 -3.63 10.96
N VAL A 80 0.86 -2.43 10.60
CA VAL A 80 0.17 -1.50 9.70
C VAL A 80 1.14 -1.04 8.61
N ARG A 81 0.65 -0.90 7.37
CA ARG A 81 1.37 -0.26 6.26
C ARG A 81 0.79 1.14 6.05
N ILE A 82 1.64 2.15 5.99
CA ILE A 82 1.23 3.57 5.95
C ILE A 82 1.70 4.20 4.64
N PRO A 83 0.78 4.39 3.67
CA PRO A 83 1.02 5.16 2.45
C PRO A 83 1.38 6.62 2.73
N LEU A 84 2.43 7.13 2.09
CA LEU A 84 2.91 8.51 2.21
C LEU A 84 3.14 9.15 0.84
N GLY A 85 2.74 10.40 0.70
CA GLY A 85 3.10 11.23 -0.44
C GLY A 85 4.47 11.89 -0.29
N HIS A 86 5.11 12.20 -1.41
CA HIS A 86 6.42 12.88 -1.44
C HIS A 86 6.42 14.27 -0.79
N TRP A 87 5.23 14.83 -0.51
CA TRP A 87 4.99 16.10 0.17
C TRP A 87 4.95 15.98 1.70
N ILE A 88 5.15 14.79 2.28
CA ILE A 88 4.98 14.53 3.72
C ILE A 88 5.77 15.51 4.63
N PHE A 89 6.95 15.96 4.21
CA PHE A 89 7.79 16.91 4.94
C PHE A 89 7.48 18.39 4.66
N GLY A 90 6.47 18.67 3.82
CA GLY A 90 6.18 20.00 3.32
C GLY A 90 7.10 20.42 2.16
N PRO A 91 7.03 21.69 1.71
CA PRO A 91 7.96 22.25 0.72
C PRO A 91 9.42 22.12 1.20
N ASP A 92 10.40 21.94 0.31
CA ASP A 92 10.52 22.39 -1.09
C ASP A 92 10.63 21.24 -2.11
N TYR A 93 9.50 20.66 -2.55
CA TYR A 93 9.45 19.58 -3.54
C TYR A 93 9.40 20.10 -4.99
N PRO A 94 9.83 19.30 -6.00
CA PRO A 94 9.83 19.71 -7.40
C PRO A 94 8.45 20.15 -7.91
N TYR A 95 8.41 21.27 -8.64
CA TYR A 95 7.18 21.76 -9.26
C TYR A 95 6.68 20.82 -10.38
N HIS A 96 5.37 20.63 -10.45
CA HIS A 96 4.68 19.97 -11.54
C HIS A 96 3.56 20.87 -12.09
N ARG A 97 3.33 20.84 -13.41
CA ARG A 97 2.31 21.70 -14.07
C ARG A 97 0.89 21.49 -13.56
N SER A 98 0.56 20.30 -13.04
CA SER A 98 -0.76 20.01 -12.45
C SER A 98 -1.02 20.79 -11.15
N TYR A 99 -0.01 21.42 -10.57
CA TYR A 99 -0.17 22.28 -9.39
C TYR A 99 -0.78 23.66 -9.75
N GLY A 100 -0.91 23.95 -11.06
CA GLY A 100 -1.46 25.20 -11.54
C GLY A 100 -0.58 26.39 -11.17
N ASN A 101 -1.16 27.43 -10.59
CA ASN A 101 -0.44 28.66 -10.24
C ASN A 101 0.33 28.56 -8.91
N MET A 102 0.13 27.50 -8.13
CA MET A 102 0.78 27.30 -6.84
C MET A 102 2.01 26.41 -7.01
N THR A 103 3.17 26.87 -6.55
CA THR A 103 4.40 26.06 -6.61
C THR A 103 4.32 24.86 -5.65
N HIS A 104 3.71 25.06 -4.48
CA HIS A 104 3.56 24.04 -3.44
C HIS A 104 2.12 23.96 -2.94
N PRO A 105 1.22 23.24 -3.65
CA PRO A 105 -0.20 23.18 -3.28
C PRO A 105 -0.51 22.29 -2.06
N PHE A 106 0.33 21.30 -1.74
CA PHE A 106 0.04 20.31 -0.71
C PHE A 106 0.03 20.90 0.70
N VAL A 107 -0.89 20.42 1.53
CA VAL A 107 -1.02 20.84 2.92
C VAL A 107 0.14 20.32 3.77
N THR A 108 0.66 21.17 4.65
CA THR A 108 1.71 20.79 5.62
C THR A 108 1.11 20.24 6.91
N GLY A 109 1.88 19.43 7.64
CA GLY A 109 1.47 18.87 8.92
C GLY A 109 1.33 17.34 8.95
N GLY A 110 1.46 16.67 7.80
CA GLY A 110 1.33 15.21 7.71
C GLY A 110 2.39 14.46 8.50
N ILE A 111 3.61 15.03 8.64
CA ILE A 111 4.68 14.38 9.41
C ILE A 111 4.35 14.27 10.91
N GLU A 112 3.66 15.25 11.49
CA GLU A 112 3.20 15.20 12.89
C GLU A 112 2.09 14.16 13.08
N ILE A 113 1.26 13.93 12.05
CA ILE A 113 0.28 12.84 12.06
C ILE A 113 1.00 11.48 12.10
N LEU A 114 2.04 11.32 11.28
CA LEU A 114 2.86 10.12 11.26
C LEU A 114 3.59 9.89 12.60
N ASP A 115 4.12 10.93 13.23
CA ASP A 115 4.73 10.83 14.58
C ASP A 115 3.75 10.29 15.63
N ARG A 116 2.48 10.72 15.57
CA ARG A 116 1.41 10.19 16.44
C ARG A 116 1.11 8.73 16.14
N ALA A 117 1.09 8.34 14.86
CA ALA A 117 0.90 6.96 14.45
C ALA A 117 2.00 6.04 15.03
N PHE A 118 3.26 6.47 14.98
CA PHE A 118 4.38 5.77 15.63
C PHE A 118 4.18 5.63 17.13
N THR A 119 3.71 6.67 17.80
CA THR A 119 3.44 6.65 19.24
C THR A 119 2.35 5.63 19.58
N TRP A 120 1.24 5.61 18.84
CA TRP A 120 0.19 4.62 19.04
C TRP A 120 0.66 3.19 18.74
N ALA A 121 1.43 3.01 17.67
CA ALA A 121 1.97 1.69 17.33
C ALA A 121 2.88 1.14 18.43
N GLU A 122 3.77 1.96 18.99
CA GLU A 122 4.66 1.57 20.08
C GLU A 122 3.90 1.20 21.36
N GLU A 123 2.89 2.00 21.74
CA GLU A 123 2.03 1.71 22.90
C GLU A 123 1.29 0.38 22.76
N LEU A 124 0.92 0.00 21.54
CA LEU A 124 0.06 -1.15 21.25
C LEU A 124 0.84 -2.36 20.70
N GLY A 125 2.16 -2.26 20.57
CA GLY A 125 3.02 -3.32 20.06
C GLY A 125 2.81 -3.63 18.57
N LEU A 126 2.36 -2.66 17.79
CA LEU A 126 2.21 -2.76 16.34
C LEU A 126 3.52 -2.38 15.63
N MET A 127 3.80 -3.06 14.52
CA MET A 127 4.87 -2.72 13.60
C MET A 127 4.37 -1.78 12.50
N ILE A 128 5.22 -0.88 12.03
CA ILE A 128 4.93 0.04 10.92
C ILE A 128 5.83 -0.30 9.73
N VAL A 129 5.19 -0.48 8.58
CA VAL A 129 5.82 -0.43 7.26
C VAL A 129 5.49 0.93 6.65
N LEU A 130 6.50 1.77 6.44
CA LEU A 130 6.32 3.04 5.73
C LEU A 130 6.37 2.78 4.24
N ASP A 131 5.51 3.43 3.47
CA ASP A 131 5.46 3.28 2.02
C ASP A 131 5.46 4.63 1.30
N LEU A 132 6.45 4.85 0.42
CA LEU A 132 6.43 5.98 -0.50
C LEU A 132 5.42 5.68 -1.61
N HIS A 133 4.18 6.07 -1.35
CA HIS A 133 3.01 5.71 -2.15
C HIS A 133 2.80 6.62 -3.36
N ALA A 134 3.12 7.91 -3.22
CA ALA A 134 3.00 8.89 -4.30
C ALA A 134 4.32 9.65 -4.48
N ALA A 135 5.01 9.39 -5.60
CA ALA A 135 6.27 10.05 -5.93
C ALA A 135 6.06 11.32 -6.79
N PRO A 136 7.01 12.28 -6.82
CA PRO A 136 6.89 13.48 -7.64
C PRO A 136 6.72 13.12 -9.12
N GLY A 137 5.75 13.77 -9.78
CA GLY A 137 5.42 13.47 -11.17
C GLY A 137 4.73 12.12 -11.39
N CYS A 138 4.35 11.40 -10.32
CA CYS A 138 3.62 10.14 -10.31
C CYS A 138 4.32 8.98 -11.07
N GLN A 139 4.37 7.82 -10.44
CA GLN A 139 5.09 6.65 -10.94
C GLN A 139 4.20 5.66 -11.71
N ASN A 140 2.87 5.86 -11.70
CA ASN A 140 1.91 4.90 -12.23
C ASN A 140 0.78 5.50 -13.07
N GLY A 141 0.48 6.79 -12.94
CA GLY A 141 -0.66 7.44 -13.61
C GLY A 141 -2.01 7.21 -12.94
N PHE A 142 -2.02 6.58 -11.77
CA PHE A 142 -3.23 6.35 -10.98
C PHE A 142 -3.46 7.52 -10.03
N ASP A 143 -4.69 7.65 -9.54
CA ASP A 143 -5.05 8.66 -8.53
C ASP A 143 -4.31 8.41 -7.20
N ASN A 144 -4.11 7.14 -6.82
CA ASN A 144 -3.31 6.75 -5.65
C ASN A 144 -1.83 7.20 -5.72
N GLY A 145 -1.28 7.37 -6.93
CA GLY A 145 0.04 7.95 -7.17
C GLY A 145 0.09 9.47 -6.98
N GLY A 146 -1.02 10.08 -6.58
CA GLY A 146 -1.18 11.49 -6.23
C GLY A 146 -1.53 12.39 -7.41
N ILE A 147 -1.28 11.96 -8.65
CA ILE A 147 -1.61 12.71 -9.89
C ILE A 147 -2.11 11.73 -10.96
N LYS A 148 -3.42 11.70 -11.17
CA LYS A 148 -4.04 10.83 -12.18
C LYS A 148 -3.62 11.23 -13.60
N ASP A 149 -3.49 10.25 -14.48
CA ASP A 149 -3.16 10.40 -15.91
C ASP A 149 -1.76 11.00 -16.18
N VAL A 150 -0.90 11.08 -15.15
CA VAL A 150 0.50 11.55 -15.24
C VAL A 150 1.44 10.42 -14.82
N CYS A 151 2.44 10.10 -15.64
CA CYS A 151 3.48 9.14 -15.27
C CYS A 151 4.84 9.69 -15.73
N GLU A 152 5.39 10.61 -14.95
CA GLU A 152 6.60 11.37 -15.28
C GLU A 152 7.73 11.18 -14.27
N TRP A 153 7.48 10.52 -13.13
CA TRP A 153 8.49 10.28 -12.08
C TRP A 153 9.83 9.80 -12.63
N HIS A 154 9.79 8.83 -13.54
CA HIS A 154 10.97 8.20 -14.14
C HIS A 154 11.70 9.08 -15.19
N THR A 155 11.10 10.20 -15.60
CA THR A 155 11.59 11.02 -16.73
C THR A 155 12.54 12.13 -16.29
N LYS A 156 12.58 12.47 -15.00
CA LYS A 156 13.40 13.56 -14.48
C LYS A 156 14.23 13.14 -13.27
N THR A 157 15.51 13.49 -13.30
CA THR A 157 16.42 13.24 -12.17
C THR A 157 15.96 13.96 -10.90
N GLU A 158 15.37 15.15 -11.00
CA GLU A 158 14.85 15.89 -9.84
C GLU A 158 13.74 15.12 -9.08
N TYR A 159 12.90 14.36 -9.78
CA TYR A 159 11.84 13.56 -9.16
C TYR A 159 12.42 12.32 -8.46
N LEU A 160 13.39 11.65 -9.11
CA LEU A 160 14.10 10.51 -8.52
C LEU A 160 14.86 10.93 -7.26
N GLU A 161 15.61 12.03 -7.32
CA GLU A 161 16.38 12.54 -6.18
C GLU A 161 15.50 13.01 -5.03
N HIS A 162 14.37 13.68 -5.31
CA HIS A 162 13.42 14.06 -4.25
C HIS A 162 12.81 12.82 -3.58
N SER A 163 12.47 11.78 -4.35
CA SER A 163 11.96 10.52 -3.80
C SER A 163 12.98 9.86 -2.86
N LEU A 164 14.25 9.79 -3.30
CA LEU A 164 15.37 9.28 -2.49
C LEU A 164 15.59 10.13 -1.22
N TRP A 165 15.48 11.45 -1.34
CA TRP A 165 15.56 12.37 -0.21
C TRP A 165 14.44 12.13 0.81
N VAL A 166 13.20 11.94 0.37
CA VAL A 166 12.09 11.61 1.28
C VAL A 166 12.38 10.31 2.05
N LEU A 167 12.82 9.25 1.37
CA LEU A 167 13.15 7.97 2.01
C LEU A 167 14.29 8.10 3.03
N GLU A 168 15.34 8.83 2.68
CA GLU A 168 16.46 9.12 3.57
C GLU A 168 16.01 9.87 4.82
N ARG A 169 15.15 10.88 4.66
CA ARG A 169 14.59 11.68 5.76
C ARG A 169 13.66 10.87 6.66
N LEU A 170 12.87 9.95 6.10
CA LEU A 170 12.06 9.01 6.88
C LEU A 170 12.95 8.06 7.69
N ALA A 171 14.01 7.52 7.09
CA ALA A 171 14.98 6.67 7.77
C ALA A 171 15.66 7.44 8.92
N GLU A 172 16.22 8.62 8.66
CA GLU A 172 16.86 9.47 9.66
C GLU A 172 15.90 9.87 10.80
N ARG A 173 14.62 10.13 10.51
CA ARG A 173 13.65 10.51 11.54
C ARG A 173 13.27 9.35 12.44
N TYR A 174 13.08 8.16 11.87
CA TYR A 174 12.41 7.06 12.54
C TYR A 174 13.32 5.86 12.88
N HIS A 175 14.61 5.87 12.52
CA HIS A 175 15.50 4.73 12.77
C HIS A 175 15.61 4.30 14.24
N GLN A 176 15.37 5.21 15.19
CA GLN A 176 15.39 4.90 16.62
C GLN A 176 14.03 4.46 17.18
N ARG A 177 12.96 4.55 16.40
CA ARG A 177 11.59 4.19 16.82
C ARG A 177 11.40 2.69 16.73
N PRO A 178 11.17 1.96 17.85
CA PRO A 178 11.09 0.50 17.84
C PRO A 178 9.97 -0.08 16.96
N ALA A 179 8.91 0.69 16.69
CA ALA A 179 7.82 0.29 15.81
C ALA A 179 8.19 0.31 14.32
N LEU A 180 9.25 1.02 13.89
CA LEU A 180 9.68 0.99 12.49
C LEU A 180 10.17 -0.42 12.15
N HIS A 181 9.47 -1.09 11.25
CA HIS A 181 9.82 -2.43 10.79
C HIS A 181 10.43 -2.42 9.40
N ALA A 182 9.87 -1.63 8.48
CA ALA A 182 10.37 -1.55 7.12
C ALA A 182 10.04 -0.22 6.46
N ILE A 183 10.78 0.10 5.39
CA ILE A 183 10.52 1.24 4.50
C ILE A 183 10.44 0.69 3.07
N GLU A 184 9.29 0.88 2.43
CA GLU A 184 9.05 0.60 1.02
C GLU A 184 9.43 1.80 0.16
N VAL A 185 10.26 1.54 -0.85
CA VAL A 185 10.96 2.60 -1.58
C VAL A 185 10.11 3.28 -2.65
N LEU A 186 9.09 2.60 -3.16
CA LEU A 186 8.17 3.11 -4.18
C LEU A 186 7.02 2.13 -4.40
N ASN A 187 5.79 2.58 -4.21
CA ASN A 187 4.58 1.82 -4.50
C ASN A 187 4.33 1.71 -6.02
N GLU A 188 3.97 0.52 -6.49
CA GLU A 188 3.34 0.29 -7.81
C GLU A 188 3.93 1.04 -9.02
N PRO A 189 5.26 1.10 -9.26
CA PRO A 189 5.76 1.71 -10.49
C PRO A 189 5.20 1.00 -11.73
N ARG A 190 4.72 1.77 -12.72
CA ARG A 190 4.02 1.23 -13.90
C ARG A 190 4.83 0.13 -14.60
N TRP A 191 4.12 -0.83 -15.17
CA TRP A 191 4.71 -2.00 -15.84
C TRP A 191 5.67 -1.66 -16.99
N ASP A 192 5.55 -0.48 -17.60
CA ASP A 192 6.36 -0.01 -18.73
C ASP A 192 7.51 0.93 -18.34
N VAL A 193 7.67 1.28 -17.06
CA VAL A 193 8.88 1.97 -16.57
C VAL A 193 10.09 1.04 -16.75
N ASP A 194 11.25 1.57 -17.14
CA ASP A 194 12.44 0.73 -17.36
C ASP A 194 12.85 0.00 -16.06
N THR A 195 12.84 -1.34 -16.10
CA THR A 195 13.27 -2.19 -14.99
C THR A 195 14.71 -1.91 -14.55
N THR A 196 15.58 -1.51 -15.47
CA THR A 196 16.98 -1.13 -15.17
C THR A 196 17.02 0.13 -14.31
N LEU A 197 16.18 1.11 -14.63
CA LEU A 197 16.04 2.33 -13.83
C LEU A 197 15.48 2.01 -12.45
N LEU A 198 14.42 1.18 -12.36
CA LEU A 198 13.84 0.76 -11.08
C LEU A 198 14.90 0.07 -10.20
N LYS A 199 15.66 -0.88 -10.74
CA LYS A 199 16.75 -1.54 -10.01
C LYS A 199 17.81 -0.54 -9.53
N LYS A 200 18.19 0.42 -10.37
CA LYS A 200 19.16 1.48 -9.99
C LYS A 200 18.61 2.33 -8.84
N TYR A 201 17.37 2.80 -8.96
CA TYR A 201 16.69 3.60 -7.94
C TYR A 201 16.58 2.84 -6.61
N THR A 202 16.08 1.60 -6.63
CA THR A 202 15.94 0.77 -5.42
C THR A 202 17.28 0.48 -4.76
N THR A 203 18.35 0.26 -5.55
CA THR A 203 19.70 0.07 -5.00
C THR A 203 20.21 1.32 -4.29
N GLU A 204 19.93 2.50 -4.84
CA GLU A 204 20.31 3.77 -4.22
C GLU A 204 19.48 4.06 -2.97
N ALA A 205 18.17 3.83 -3.03
CA ALA A 205 17.27 3.93 -1.88
C ALA A 205 17.73 3.03 -0.72
N TYR A 206 18.07 1.76 -1.03
CA TYR A 206 18.64 0.83 -0.06
C TYR A 206 19.87 1.43 0.63
N ARG A 207 20.83 1.98 -0.15
CA ARG A 207 22.06 2.56 0.42
C ARG A 207 21.76 3.76 1.32
N ARG A 208 20.87 4.66 0.92
CA ARG A 208 20.51 5.84 1.72
C ARG A 208 19.79 5.47 3.01
N ILE A 209 18.84 4.53 2.95
CA ILE A 209 18.16 4.01 4.15
C ILE A 209 19.19 3.36 5.09
N ARG A 210 20.13 2.57 4.57
CA ARG A 210 21.16 1.88 5.36
C ARG A 210 22.16 2.81 6.03
N GLN A 211 22.23 4.11 5.68
CA GLN A 211 23.03 5.09 6.42
C GLN A 211 22.51 5.29 7.86
N TYR A 212 21.20 5.13 8.07
CA TYR A 212 20.54 5.35 9.36
C TYR A 212 19.97 4.08 9.97
N CYS A 213 19.51 3.15 9.12
CA CYS A 213 18.75 1.96 9.49
C CYS A 213 19.56 0.67 9.27
N PRO A 214 20.14 0.09 10.33
CA PRO A 214 20.82 -1.22 10.28
C PRO A 214 19.91 -2.34 9.77
N ALA A 215 20.50 -3.28 9.03
CA ALA A 215 19.76 -4.39 8.41
C ALA A 215 19.15 -5.36 9.43
N ASP A 216 19.65 -5.44 10.67
CA ASP A 216 19.06 -6.27 11.73
C ASP A 216 17.81 -5.65 12.37
N GLN A 217 17.51 -4.37 12.07
CA GLN A 217 16.39 -3.64 12.68
C GLN A 217 15.29 -3.30 11.69
N VAL A 218 15.64 -2.79 10.50
CA VAL A 218 14.67 -2.25 9.54
C VAL A 218 14.90 -2.86 8.16
N ALA A 219 13.85 -3.44 7.59
CA ALA A 219 13.88 -3.97 6.24
C ALA A 219 13.73 -2.86 5.18
N VAL A 220 14.31 -3.09 4.01
CA VAL A 220 14.01 -2.27 2.81
C VAL A 220 13.06 -3.08 1.94
N VAL A 221 11.91 -2.51 1.60
CA VAL A 221 10.90 -3.15 0.76
C VAL A 221 10.92 -2.55 -0.64
N PHE A 222 10.71 -3.37 -1.66
CA PHE A 222 10.48 -2.87 -3.02
C PHE A 222 9.36 -3.67 -3.71
N HIS A 223 8.48 -2.94 -4.39
CA HIS A 223 7.37 -3.51 -5.16
C HIS A 223 7.84 -4.19 -6.46
N ASP A 224 7.09 -5.19 -6.93
CA ASP A 224 7.35 -5.91 -8.19
C ASP A 224 7.18 -5.05 -9.46
N GLY A 225 6.48 -3.93 -9.33
CA GLY A 225 6.11 -3.04 -10.42
C GLY A 225 5.35 -3.76 -11.54
N PHE A 226 4.55 -4.76 -11.18
CA PHE A 226 3.76 -5.59 -12.09
C PHE A 226 4.61 -6.40 -13.09
N ARG A 227 5.86 -6.71 -12.71
CA ARG A 227 6.73 -7.63 -13.46
C ARG A 227 6.64 -9.01 -12.83
N THR A 228 6.88 -10.03 -13.65
CA THR A 228 7.10 -11.36 -13.09
C THR A 228 8.29 -11.35 -12.14
N PHE A 229 8.24 -12.12 -11.06
CA PHE A 229 9.29 -12.11 -10.03
C PHE A 229 10.68 -12.44 -10.60
N GLN A 230 10.75 -13.18 -11.71
CA GLN A 230 11.99 -13.53 -12.42
C GLN A 230 12.73 -12.30 -12.96
N ALA A 231 12.03 -11.18 -13.21
CA ALA A 231 12.68 -9.92 -13.59
C ALA A 231 13.66 -9.42 -12.52
N TYR A 232 13.51 -9.86 -11.27
CA TYR A 232 14.36 -9.49 -10.14
C TYR A 232 15.13 -10.68 -9.55
N THR A 233 15.31 -11.78 -10.29
CA THR A 233 16.18 -12.89 -9.85
C THR A 233 17.60 -12.38 -9.56
N GLY A 234 18.11 -12.69 -8.37
CA GLY A 234 19.44 -12.28 -7.91
C GLY A 234 19.58 -10.79 -7.57
N PHE A 235 18.50 -10.00 -7.65
CA PHE A 235 18.54 -8.57 -7.36
C PHE A 235 18.41 -8.31 -5.85
N LEU A 236 19.36 -7.53 -5.30
CA LEU A 236 19.45 -7.18 -3.87
C LEU A 236 19.47 -8.41 -2.95
N ASN A 237 20.27 -9.42 -3.29
CA ASN A 237 20.43 -10.64 -2.50
C ASN A 237 21.70 -10.60 -1.64
N THR A 238 21.74 -11.47 -0.63
CA THR A 238 22.93 -11.76 0.17
C THR A 238 24.08 -12.30 -0.70
N PRO A 239 25.35 -12.02 -0.37
CA PRO A 239 25.83 -11.38 0.86
C PRO A 239 25.91 -9.84 0.80
N ASP A 240 25.67 -9.21 -0.35
CA ASP A 240 25.90 -7.77 -0.52
C ASP A 240 24.73 -6.92 -0.01
N PHE A 241 23.53 -7.51 0.08
CA PHE A 241 22.30 -6.86 0.50
C PHE A 241 21.55 -7.73 1.49
N ASP A 242 21.30 -7.18 2.68
CA ASP A 242 20.66 -7.88 3.80
C ASP A 242 19.31 -7.24 4.14
N ASN A 243 18.39 -8.08 4.64
CA ASN A 243 17.05 -7.70 5.09
C ASN A 243 16.28 -6.85 4.05
N VAL A 244 16.10 -7.46 2.87
CA VAL A 244 15.32 -6.92 1.76
C VAL A 244 14.06 -7.75 1.61
N ILE A 245 12.92 -7.07 1.48
CA ILE A 245 11.61 -7.67 1.28
C ILE A 245 11.08 -7.27 -0.10
N PHE A 246 10.48 -8.22 -0.79
CA PHE A 246 9.75 -7.98 -2.01
C PHE A 246 8.26 -7.85 -1.76
N ASP A 247 7.67 -6.78 -2.27
CA ASP A 247 6.23 -6.59 -2.22
C ASP A 247 5.58 -7.04 -3.54
N ILE A 248 4.46 -7.74 -3.39
CA ILE A 248 3.56 -8.13 -4.47
C ILE A 248 2.13 -7.76 -4.10
N HIS A 249 1.39 -7.16 -5.04
CA HIS A 249 -0.02 -6.84 -4.86
C HIS A 249 -0.90 -7.87 -5.56
N ARG A 250 -2.01 -8.28 -4.93
CA ARG A 250 -2.87 -9.35 -5.44
C ARG A 250 -4.33 -8.95 -5.41
N TYR A 251 -4.86 -8.70 -6.60
CA TYR A 251 -6.25 -8.35 -6.85
C TYR A 251 -6.81 -9.20 -8.00
N GLN A 252 -8.13 -9.34 -8.04
CA GLN A 252 -8.84 -10.07 -9.10
C GLN A 252 -10.04 -9.26 -9.63
N CYS A 253 -9.88 -7.95 -9.76
CA CYS A 253 -10.94 -7.06 -10.24
C CYS A 253 -10.47 -6.09 -11.33
N PHE A 254 -9.20 -6.12 -11.75
CA PHE A 254 -8.63 -5.15 -12.69
C PHE A 254 -8.35 -5.72 -14.09
N GLU A 255 -8.23 -7.04 -14.22
CA GLU A 255 -8.05 -7.69 -15.52
C GLU A 255 -9.37 -8.23 -16.05
N ARG A 256 -9.59 -8.14 -17.37
CA ARG A 256 -10.84 -8.58 -17.97
C ARG A 256 -11.17 -10.05 -17.67
N LYS A 257 -10.15 -10.91 -17.68
CA LYS A 257 -10.31 -12.33 -17.34
C LYS A 257 -10.89 -12.51 -15.94
N ASP A 258 -10.42 -11.73 -14.97
CA ASP A 258 -10.90 -11.83 -13.60
C ASP A 258 -12.29 -11.22 -13.44
N ILE A 259 -12.58 -10.11 -14.13
CA ILE A 259 -13.92 -9.49 -14.14
C ILE A 259 -14.99 -10.46 -14.67
N ASP A 260 -14.63 -11.27 -15.67
CA ASP A 260 -15.53 -12.26 -16.28
C ASP A 260 -15.62 -13.58 -15.49
N SER A 261 -14.81 -13.76 -14.46
CA SER A 261 -14.78 -14.98 -13.66
C SER A 261 -15.91 -15.05 -12.64
N ASP A 262 -16.34 -16.27 -12.33
CA ASP A 262 -17.24 -16.51 -11.20
C ASP A 262 -16.46 -16.70 -9.88
N ILE A 263 -17.19 -16.82 -8.78
CA ILE A 263 -16.57 -16.97 -7.46
C ILE A 263 -15.71 -18.24 -7.33
N TYR A 264 -16.03 -19.31 -8.05
CA TYR A 264 -15.28 -20.56 -7.98
C TYR A 264 -13.93 -20.42 -8.67
N GLU A 265 -13.90 -19.76 -9.82
CA GLU A 265 -12.67 -19.45 -10.55
C GLU A 265 -11.75 -18.51 -9.74
N HIS A 266 -12.31 -17.52 -9.03
CA HIS A 266 -11.53 -16.65 -8.14
C HIS A 266 -10.89 -17.42 -6.97
N ILE A 267 -11.65 -18.34 -6.37
CA ILE A 267 -11.14 -19.23 -5.31
C ILE A 267 -10.05 -20.13 -5.87
N GLU A 268 -10.29 -20.78 -7.03
CA GLU A 268 -9.32 -21.65 -7.68
C GLU A 268 -8.01 -20.91 -7.99
N LYS A 269 -8.08 -19.71 -8.59
CA LYS A 269 -6.90 -18.88 -8.86
C LYS A 269 -6.10 -18.61 -7.58
N SER A 270 -6.78 -18.35 -6.46
CA SER A 270 -6.15 -18.09 -5.17
C SER A 270 -5.42 -19.31 -4.59
N VAL A 271 -6.04 -20.50 -4.59
CA VAL A 271 -5.47 -21.70 -3.97
C VAL A 271 -4.61 -22.57 -4.90
N VAL A 272 -4.72 -22.37 -6.21
CA VAL A 272 -3.93 -23.11 -7.21
C VAL A 272 -2.88 -22.21 -7.83
N ALA A 273 -3.28 -21.23 -8.64
CA ALA A 273 -2.34 -20.44 -9.44
C ALA A 273 -1.39 -19.62 -8.55
N TRP A 274 -1.93 -18.82 -7.63
CA TRP A 274 -1.12 -17.99 -6.73
C TRP A 274 -0.36 -18.80 -5.68
N LYS A 275 -0.87 -19.95 -5.25
CA LYS A 275 -0.11 -20.86 -4.39
C LYS A 275 1.11 -21.42 -5.12
N ASN A 276 0.97 -21.81 -6.39
CA ASN A 276 2.08 -22.34 -7.18
C ASN A 276 3.11 -21.25 -7.48
N GLU A 277 2.65 -20.04 -7.77
CA GLU A 277 3.52 -18.86 -7.89
C GLU A 277 4.27 -18.58 -6.58
N ALA A 278 3.58 -18.63 -5.43
CA ALA A 278 4.19 -18.45 -4.12
C ALA A 278 5.32 -19.45 -3.86
N ASP A 279 5.10 -20.73 -4.20
CA ASP A 279 6.12 -21.77 -4.05
C ASP A 279 7.35 -21.48 -4.92
N ALA A 280 7.14 -21.11 -6.18
CA ALA A 280 8.23 -20.79 -7.10
C ALA A 280 9.02 -19.54 -6.65
N LEU A 281 8.30 -18.49 -6.25
CA LEU A 281 8.87 -17.24 -5.78
C LEU A 281 9.72 -17.45 -4.52
N ILE A 282 9.21 -18.20 -3.53
CA ILE A 282 9.93 -18.53 -2.29
C ILE A 282 11.18 -19.37 -2.57
N GLN A 283 11.12 -20.27 -3.56
CA GLN A 283 12.25 -21.11 -3.94
C GLN A 283 13.36 -20.34 -4.67
N ASP A 284 12.98 -19.43 -5.58
CA ASP A 284 13.93 -18.87 -6.56
C ASP A 284 14.59 -17.55 -6.11
N ARG A 285 13.93 -16.75 -5.27
CA ARG A 285 14.33 -15.35 -5.06
C ARG A 285 15.45 -15.17 -4.04
N GLY A 286 15.49 -15.98 -2.99
CA GLY A 286 16.44 -15.82 -1.88
C GLY A 286 16.12 -14.69 -0.90
N ASN A 287 15.34 -13.68 -1.31
CA ASN A 287 14.78 -12.64 -0.45
C ASN A 287 13.38 -13.00 0.06
N TRP A 288 12.98 -12.37 1.16
CA TRP A 288 11.62 -12.51 1.69
C TRP A 288 10.60 -11.79 0.81
N SER A 289 9.34 -12.17 0.93
CA SER A 289 8.25 -11.50 0.22
C SER A 289 7.03 -11.35 1.11
N ILE A 290 6.25 -10.31 0.87
CA ILE A 290 4.96 -10.03 1.49
C ILE A 290 3.91 -9.85 0.40
N VAL A 291 2.63 -9.99 0.77
CA VAL A 291 1.51 -9.45 -0.02
C VAL A 291 1.11 -8.12 0.59
N GLY A 292 1.71 -7.02 0.14
CA GLY A 292 1.50 -5.68 0.68
C GLY A 292 0.11 -5.13 0.43
N GLU A 293 -0.59 -5.67 -0.57
CA GLU A 293 -1.97 -5.32 -0.84
C GLU A 293 -2.78 -6.49 -1.40
N TRP A 294 -3.99 -6.66 -0.84
CA TRP A 294 -5.05 -7.57 -1.31
C TRP A 294 -6.39 -7.16 -0.68
N SER A 295 -7.51 -7.54 -1.28
CA SER A 295 -8.84 -7.23 -0.74
C SER A 295 -9.86 -8.34 -1.05
N LEU A 296 -11.12 -8.14 -0.65
CA LEU A 296 -12.23 -8.97 -1.12
C LEU A 296 -12.97 -8.35 -2.30
N GLY A 297 -12.52 -7.19 -2.79
CA GLY A 297 -13.17 -6.47 -3.88
C GLY A 297 -13.14 -7.22 -5.20
N LEU A 298 -14.32 -7.49 -5.77
CA LEU A 298 -14.49 -8.09 -7.09
C LEU A 298 -15.25 -7.17 -8.06
N ASP A 299 -15.86 -6.09 -7.56
CA ASP A 299 -16.50 -5.08 -8.40
C ASP A 299 -15.50 -3.97 -8.74
N LEU A 300 -15.12 -3.86 -10.01
CA LEU A 300 -14.21 -2.82 -10.50
C LEU A 300 -14.82 -1.42 -10.31
N LYS A 301 -16.14 -1.27 -10.40
CA LYS A 301 -16.82 0.03 -10.41
C LYS A 301 -16.58 0.83 -9.14
N VAL A 302 -16.43 0.14 -8.01
CA VAL A 302 -16.26 0.79 -6.71
C VAL A 302 -14.86 1.35 -6.48
N VAL A 303 -13.85 0.90 -7.23
CA VAL A 303 -12.45 1.33 -7.08
C VAL A 303 -11.89 2.05 -8.29
N SER A 304 -12.40 1.77 -9.49
CA SER A 304 -12.04 2.49 -10.70
C SER A 304 -13.20 3.37 -11.13
N LEU A 305 -13.31 4.54 -10.47
CA LEU A 305 -14.35 5.55 -10.73
C LEU A 305 -14.41 6.01 -12.20
N TRP A 306 -13.36 5.72 -12.97
CA TRP A 306 -13.12 6.19 -14.32
C TRP A 306 -13.06 5.06 -15.36
N ALA A 307 -13.28 3.81 -14.96
CA ALA A 307 -13.30 2.71 -15.91
C ALA A 307 -14.54 2.80 -16.81
N ASP A 308 -14.33 2.62 -18.11
CA ASP A 308 -15.41 2.33 -19.04
C ASP A 308 -15.81 0.86 -18.84
N GLY A 309 -17.11 0.60 -18.63
CA GLY A 309 -17.64 -0.73 -18.36
C GLY A 309 -17.38 -1.77 -19.48
N PRO A 310 -17.89 -3.01 -19.34
CA PRO A 310 -18.95 -3.41 -18.42
C PRO A 310 -18.43 -3.78 -17.02
N PHE A 311 -19.26 -3.52 -16.01
CA PHE A 311 -18.99 -3.77 -14.58
C PHE A 311 -19.62 -5.08 -14.10
N ASN A 312 -19.79 -6.05 -14.98
CA ASN A 312 -20.22 -7.38 -14.58
C ASN A 312 -19.24 -7.91 -13.55
N HIS A 313 -19.72 -8.49 -12.45
CA HIS A 313 -18.85 -9.03 -11.41
C HIS A 313 -19.38 -10.36 -10.89
N ALA A 314 -18.49 -11.18 -10.34
CA ALA A 314 -18.73 -12.56 -9.91
C ALA A 314 -19.92 -12.75 -8.94
N LEU A 315 -20.44 -11.67 -8.36
CA LEU A 315 -21.46 -11.68 -7.31
C LEU A 315 -22.78 -11.00 -7.71
N GLU A 316 -22.90 -10.49 -8.94
CA GLU A 316 -24.03 -9.65 -9.39
C GLU A 316 -25.39 -10.37 -9.25
N GLU A 317 -25.41 -11.67 -9.50
CA GLU A 317 -26.63 -12.51 -9.46
C GLU A 317 -26.85 -13.24 -8.12
N LEU A 318 -26.01 -12.98 -7.11
CA LEU A 318 -26.07 -13.64 -5.81
C LEU A 318 -26.90 -12.84 -4.80
N ASP A 319 -27.71 -13.52 -4.00
CA ASP A 319 -28.37 -12.90 -2.85
C ASP A 319 -27.39 -12.59 -1.70
N ASP A 320 -27.83 -11.81 -0.71
CA ASP A 320 -26.98 -11.40 0.42
C ASP A 320 -26.33 -12.56 1.17
N PHE A 321 -27.03 -13.69 1.30
CA PHE A 321 -26.52 -14.88 1.99
C PHE A 321 -25.43 -15.57 1.16
N GLN A 322 -25.67 -15.73 -0.15
CA GLN A 322 -24.72 -16.28 -1.10
C GLN A 322 -23.47 -15.40 -1.21
N GLN A 323 -23.62 -14.08 -1.28
CA GLN A 323 -22.50 -13.13 -1.29
C GLN A 323 -21.65 -13.25 -0.03
N ALA A 324 -22.27 -13.33 1.16
CA ALA A 324 -21.52 -13.47 2.42
C ALA A 324 -20.73 -14.79 2.47
N ILE A 325 -21.28 -15.89 1.96
CA ILE A 325 -20.57 -17.17 1.85
C ILE A 325 -19.43 -17.10 0.84
N ALA A 326 -19.69 -16.51 -0.33
CA ALA A 326 -18.70 -16.28 -1.38
C ALA A 326 -17.49 -15.51 -0.85
N PHE A 327 -17.72 -14.36 -0.21
CA PHE A 327 -16.65 -13.56 0.38
C PHE A 327 -15.87 -14.33 1.45
N ARG A 328 -16.54 -15.11 2.30
CA ARG A 328 -15.86 -15.92 3.32
C ARG A 328 -14.98 -17.01 2.68
N GLY A 329 -15.47 -17.68 1.64
CA GLY A 329 -14.70 -18.67 0.89
C GLY A 329 -13.49 -18.06 0.20
N TYR A 330 -13.68 -16.92 -0.47
CA TYR A 330 -12.63 -16.18 -1.15
C TYR A 330 -11.57 -15.64 -0.19
N ALA A 331 -12.01 -15.08 0.95
CA ALA A 331 -11.11 -14.63 2.02
C ALA A 331 -10.25 -15.77 2.57
N ALA A 332 -10.85 -16.92 2.86
CA ALA A 332 -10.13 -18.09 3.36
C ALA A 332 -9.11 -18.61 2.33
N ALA A 333 -9.50 -18.67 1.05
CA ALA A 333 -8.64 -19.07 -0.05
C ALA A 333 -7.40 -18.19 -0.18
N GLN A 334 -7.58 -16.86 -0.13
CA GLN A 334 -6.50 -15.89 -0.15
C GLN A 334 -5.59 -16.01 1.08
N LEU A 335 -6.15 -16.02 2.29
CA LEU A 335 -5.37 -16.08 3.55
C LEU A 335 -4.50 -17.34 3.63
N VAL A 336 -5.02 -18.52 3.26
CA VAL A 336 -4.23 -19.76 3.28
C VAL A 336 -3.02 -19.68 2.34
N THR A 337 -3.18 -19.05 1.17
CA THR A 337 -2.08 -18.82 0.23
C THR A 337 -1.11 -17.76 0.75
N TYR A 338 -1.61 -16.64 1.28
CA TYR A 338 -0.76 -15.53 1.69
C TYR A 338 0.02 -15.80 2.98
N GLU A 339 -0.47 -16.71 3.83
CA GLU A 339 0.28 -17.25 4.96
C GLU A 339 1.51 -18.08 4.55
N LYS A 340 1.79 -18.26 3.25
CA LYS A 340 3.08 -18.81 2.78
C LYS A 340 4.21 -17.77 2.81
N TYR A 341 3.89 -16.50 2.65
CA TYR A 341 4.84 -15.38 2.62
C TYR A 341 5.27 -14.93 4.03
N LEU A 342 6.16 -13.94 4.12
CA LEU A 342 6.53 -13.33 5.41
C LEU A 342 5.32 -12.66 6.08
N GLY A 343 4.35 -12.22 5.28
CA GLY A 343 3.10 -11.68 5.77
C GLY A 343 2.25 -11.06 4.67
N TRP A 344 1.18 -10.40 5.10
CA TRP A 344 0.20 -9.76 4.23
C TRP A 344 -0.40 -8.52 4.88
N PHE A 345 -0.84 -7.59 4.05
CA PHE A 345 -1.52 -6.35 4.45
C PHE A 345 -2.79 -6.18 3.63
N PHE A 346 -3.94 -6.21 4.29
CA PHE A 346 -5.22 -6.02 3.60
C PHE A 346 -5.37 -4.55 3.17
N TRP A 347 -5.78 -4.34 1.93
CA TRP A 347 -6.13 -3.04 1.37
C TRP A 347 -7.66 -2.86 1.42
N SER A 348 -8.20 -2.07 2.35
CA SER A 348 -7.54 -1.25 3.38
C SER A 348 -8.21 -1.41 4.74
N TYR A 349 -7.70 -0.76 5.78
CA TYR A 349 -8.28 -0.84 7.12
C TYR A 349 -9.76 -0.39 7.15
N LYS A 350 -10.04 0.75 6.52
CA LYS A 350 -11.35 1.41 6.55
C LYS A 350 -11.60 2.22 5.27
N THR A 351 -12.83 2.21 4.80
CA THR A 351 -13.37 3.06 3.73
C THR A 351 -14.73 3.60 4.16
N GLU A 352 -15.26 4.62 3.48
CA GLU A 352 -16.58 5.19 3.80
C GLU A 352 -17.75 4.37 3.23
N THR A 353 -17.57 3.74 2.07
CA THR A 353 -18.70 3.22 1.27
C THR A 353 -18.45 1.86 0.60
N THR A 354 -17.29 1.23 0.83
CA THR A 354 -16.86 0.04 0.05
C THR A 354 -16.49 -1.13 0.97
N PRO A 355 -17.47 -1.90 1.48
CA PRO A 355 -17.24 -2.91 2.52
C PRO A 355 -16.20 -3.98 2.16
N ALA A 356 -16.16 -4.45 0.92
CA ALA A 356 -15.21 -5.48 0.47
C ALA A 356 -13.73 -5.01 0.46
N TRP A 357 -13.53 -3.70 0.58
CA TRP A 357 -12.24 -3.02 0.68
C TRP A 357 -12.01 -2.43 2.08
N CYS A 358 -12.91 -2.70 3.03
CA CYS A 358 -12.84 -2.24 4.41
C CYS A 358 -12.62 -3.45 5.31
N PHE A 359 -11.38 -3.66 5.76
CA PHE A 359 -11.01 -4.80 6.62
C PHE A 359 -11.90 -4.87 7.86
N ARG A 360 -12.16 -3.73 8.49
CA ARG A 360 -13.01 -3.65 9.69
C ARG A 360 -14.42 -4.16 9.41
N GLU A 361 -15.05 -3.69 8.34
CA GLU A 361 -16.39 -4.17 7.96
C GLU A 361 -16.37 -5.64 7.54
N CYS A 362 -15.34 -6.10 6.81
CA CYS A 362 -15.19 -7.51 6.47
C CYS A 362 -15.16 -8.41 7.72
N VAL A 363 -14.52 -7.96 8.80
CA VAL A 363 -14.53 -8.67 10.09
C VAL A 363 -15.89 -8.57 10.78
N GLU A 364 -16.49 -7.38 10.85
CA GLU A 364 -17.79 -7.14 11.50
C GLU A 364 -18.94 -7.89 10.81
N ARG A 365 -18.87 -8.06 9.48
CA ARG A 365 -19.80 -8.86 8.66
C ARG A 365 -19.53 -10.35 8.72
N GLY A 366 -18.40 -10.78 9.30
CA GLY A 366 -17.99 -12.18 9.39
C GLY A 366 -17.55 -12.78 8.05
N TRP A 367 -17.10 -11.95 7.11
CA TRP A 367 -16.44 -12.39 5.88
C TRP A 367 -14.98 -12.77 6.16
N LEU A 368 -14.31 -12.02 7.04
CA LEU A 368 -13.01 -12.34 7.62
C LEU A 368 -13.14 -12.93 9.04
N PRO A 369 -12.12 -13.66 9.52
CA PRO A 369 -12.06 -14.12 10.92
C PRO A 369 -12.17 -12.97 11.93
N ALA A 370 -12.76 -13.25 13.09
CA ALA A 370 -12.87 -12.28 14.17
C ALA A 370 -11.55 -12.02 14.93
N ARG A 371 -10.56 -12.93 14.80
CA ARG A 371 -9.24 -12.85 15.45
C ARG A 371 -8.16 -13.45 14.53
N PHE A 372 -6.95 -12.90 14.62
CA PHE A 372 -5.79 -13.25 13.79
C PHE A 372 -4.52 -13.60 14.59
N ASN A 373 -4.61 -13.88 15.89
CA ASN A 373 -3.47 -14.17 16.77
C ASN A 373 -3.21 -15.64 17.05
#